data_AF-A0A7D5KVQ1-F1
#
_entry.id   AF-A0A7D5KVQ1-F1
#
_cell.length_a   1.000
_cell.length_b   1.000
_cell.length_c   1.000
_cell.angle_alpha   90.00
_cell.angle_beta   90.00
_cell.angle_gamma   90.00
#
_symmetry.space_group_name_H-M   'P 1'
#
loop_
_entity.id
_entity.type
_entity.pdbx_description
1 polymer ?
#
loop_
_entity_poly.entity_id
_entity_poly.type
_entity_poly.pdbx_seq_one_letter_code
_entity_poly.pdbx_strand_id
1 'polypeptide(L)'
;MFGKSTWIKLPRNVLVGHGVVDQVGAAVEELSLAGRPLLVTSPSPDDIAGDRVRDQFDDVATTTVSDASFSAVGEVIEAAEAAEATFLVALGGGKPIDISKMAADELGLGFVSVPTAASHDGIVSGRSSIPEGDTRHSVAADPPLAVIADTELMANAPWELTTAGCADIISNYTAVKDWRLARRLKNVEYSEYAGALSEMTAEMLVDNAGSIKQGLEESAWIVSKALVSSGVAMSIADSSRPASGAEHLFSHQLDRIAPGEALHGHQVGVGSIMTEYLHTGEKGAWRDIRDALRAIGAPTTAAGLGIDDETVVQALTTAHEIRDRYTILAGGVSEEAAREVASFTGVV
;
A
#
# COMPACT_ATOMS: atom_id res chain seq x y z
N MET A 1 14.20 29.41 21.45
CA MET A 1 12.76 29.60 21.21
C MET A 1 12.28 28.39 20.43
N PHE A 2 11.29 27.66 20.94
CA PHE A 2 10.75 26.49 20.25
C PHE A 2 9.82 26.95 19.13
N GLY A 3 10.04 26.52 17.89
CA GLY A 3 9.35 26.99 16.69
C GLY A 3 9.08 25.90 15.67
N LYS A 4 8.95 24.64 16.11
CA LYS A 4 8.58 23.52 15.24
C LYS A 4 7.06 23.48 15.06
N SER A 5 6.62 23.38 13.82
CA SER A 5 5.24 23.11 13.43
C SER A 5 5.24 22.11 12.29
N THR A 6 4.32 21.15 12.32
CA THR A 6 4.07 20.23 11.20
C THR A 6 2.59 19.94 11.11
N TRP A 7 2.10 19.64 9.90
CA TRP A 7 0.74 19.18 9.68
C TRP A 7 0.73 17.65 9.73
N ILE A 8 -0.24 17.08 10.45
CA ILE A 8 -0.57 15.66 10.37
C ILE A 8 -1.96 15.58 9.73
N LYS A 9 -2.02 15.13 8.48
CA LYS A 9 -3.28 14.94 7.75
C LYS A 9 -3.69 13.48 7.90
N LEU A 10 -4.89 13.23 8.43
CA LEU A 10 -5.45 11.89 8.63
C LEU A 10 -6.79 11.81 7.91
N PRO A 11 -7.22 10.61 7.48
CA PRO A 11 -8.62 10.40 7.14
C PRO A 11 -9.49 10.84 8.32
N ARG A 12 -10.47 11.70 8.03
CA ARG A 12 -11.40 12.20 9.03
C ARG A 12 -12.41 11.12 9.40
N ASN A 13 -12.89 10.39 8.39
CA ASN A 13 -13.84 9.30 8.57
C ASN A 13 -13.25 7.99 8.04
N VAL A 14 -13.32 6.93 8.83
CA VAL A 14 -12.99 5.58 8.37
C VAL A 14 -14.17 4.69 8.71
N LEU A 15 -14.91 4.29 7.69
CA LEU A 15 -16.05 3.39 7.79
C LEU A 15 -15.62 2.02 7.26
N VAL A 16 -15.57 1.03 8.16
CA VAL A 16 -15.27 -0.36 7.81
C VAL A 16 -16.44 -1.21 8.25
N GLY A 17 -16.92 -2.11 7.41
CA GLY A 17 -17.96 -3.07 7.80
C GLY A 17 -18.72 -3.69 6.64
N HIS A 18 -19.68 -4.53 7.00
CA HIS A 18 -20.52 -5.25 6.05
C HIS A 18 -21.48 -4.30 5.33
N GLY A 19 -21.47 -4.29 3.99
CA GLY A 19 -22.43 -3.52 3.19
C GLY A 19 -22.31 -2.00 3.33
N VAL A 20 -21.18 -1.48 3.81
CA VAL A 20 -21.01 -0.04 4.05
C VAL A 20 -20.83 0.78 2.78
N VAL A 21 -20.69 0.15 1.60
CA VAL A 21 -20.69 0.89 0.32
C VAL A 21 -21.99 1.66 0.09
N ASP A 22 -23.11 1.21 0.66
CA ASP A 22 -24.40 1.91 0.62
C ASP A 22 -24.48 3.12 1.57
N GLN A 23 -23.36 3.46 2.23
CA GLN A 23 -23.22 4.61 3.14
C GLN A 23 -22.19 5.64 2.66
N VAL A 24 -21.72 5.55 1.41
CA VAL A 24 -20.78 6.52 0.82
C VAL A 24 -21.37 7.94 0.84
N GLY A 25 -22.63 8.12 0.44
CA GLY A 25 -23.30 9.44 0.46
C GLY A 25 -23.34 10.04 1.87
N ALA A 26 -23.74 9.24 2.86
CA ALA A 26 -23.76 9.66 4.26
C ALA A 26 -22.37 10.02 4.80
N ALA A 27 -21.34 9.25 4.43
CA ALA A 27 -19.96 9.53 4.80
C ALA A 27 -19.44 10.84 4.17
N VAL A 28 -19.84 11.14 2.93
CA VAL A 28 -19.53 12.40 2.23
C VAL A 28 -20.23 13.59 2.88
N GLU A 29 -21.51 13.45 3.25
CA GLU A 29 -22.28 14.48 3.95
C GLU A 29 -21.63 14.85 5.30
N GLU A 30 -21.16 13.87 6.07
CA GLU A 30 -20.48 14.11 7.36
C GLU A 30 -19.18 14.90 7.20
N LEU A 31 -18.50 14.78 6.06
CA LEU A 31 -17.32 15.58 5.72
C LEU A 31 -17.67 17.03 5.34
N SER A 32 -18.96 17.35 5.14
CA SER A 32 -19.43 18.62 4.58
C SER A 32 -18.87 18.91 3.18
N LEU A 33 -18.60 17.85 2.40
CA LEU A 33 -18.31 17.98 0.97
C LEU A 33 -19.63 18.22 0.24
N ALA A 34 -19.65 19.20 -0.65
CA ALA A 34 -20.83 19.62 -1.37
C ALA A 34 -20.50 19.90 -2.84
N GLY A 35 -21.52 19.89 -3.69
CA GLY A 35 -21.37 19.99 -5.13
C GLY A 35 -21.30 18.62 -5.78
N ARG A 36 -20.81 18.57 -7.02
CA ARG A 36 -20.86 17.39 -7.86
C ARG A 36 -19.59 16.54 -7.66
N PRO A 37 -19.70 15.25 -7.27
CA PRO A 37 -18.57 14.33 -7.32
C PRO A 37 -18.22 13.91 -8.74
N LEU A 38 -16.92 13.62 -8.95
CA LEU A 38 -16.48 12.70 -9.99
C LEU A 38 -16.23 11.32 -9.37
N LEU A 39 -17.01 10.32 -9.79
CA LEU A 39 -16.73 8.91 -9.52
C LEU A 39 -15.67 8.41 -10.50
N VAL A 40 -14.53 7.97 -9.97
CA VAL A 40 -13.46 7.35 -10.73
C VAL A 40 -13.42 5.87 -10.39
N THR A 41 -13.44 5.01 -11.41
CA THR A 41 -13.50 3.56 -11.20
C THR A 41 -12.79 2.80 -12.31
N SER A 42 -12.80 1.47 -12.26
CA SER A 42 -12.36 0.60 -13.36
C SER A 42 -13.48 -0.38 -13.71
N PRO A 43 -13.43 -1.09 -14.86
CA PRO A 43 -14.58 -1.85 -15.36
C PRO A 43 -15.17 -2.84 -14.33
N SER A 44 -14.33 -3.64 -13.67
CA SER A 44 -14.84 -4.66 -12.74
C SER A 44 -15.43 -4.10 -11.45
N PRO A 45 -14.78 -3.16 -10.73
CA PRO A 45 -15.42 -2.46 -9.61
C PRO A 45 -16.71 -1.73 -9.99
N ASP A 46 -16.78 -1.15 -11.19
CA ASP A 46 -17.98 -0.46 -11.66
C ASP A 46 -19.16 -1.42 -11.83
N ASP A 47 -18.92 -2.57 -12.47
CA ASP A 47 -19.92 -3.63 -12.62
C ASP A 47 -20.43 -4.18 -11.26
N ILE A 48 -19.56 -4.18 -10.23
CA ILE A 48 -19.87 -4.76 -8.92
C ILE A 48 -20.64 -3.78 -8.02
N ALA A 49 -20.24 -2.50 -7.99
CA ALA A 49 -20.75 -1.54 -7.02
C ALA A 49 -20.91 -0.10 -7.54
N GLY A 50 -20.65 0.16 -8.82
CA GLY A 50 -20.72 1.50 -9.42
C GLY A 50 -22.09 2.14 -9.25
N ASP A 51 -23.16 1.41 -9.61
CA ASP A 51 -24.54 1.91 -9.48
C ASP A 51 -24.93 2.16 -8.01
N ARG A 52 -24.50 1.29 -7.09
CA ARG A 52 -24.74 1.49 -5.65
C ARG A 52 -24.15 2.79 -5.15
N VAL A 53 -22.97 3.19 -5.65
CA VAL A 53 -22.35 4.47 -5.31
C VAL A 53 -23.06 5.63 -6.02
N ARG A 54 -23.40 5.51 -7.31
CA ARG A 54 -24.06 6.58 -8.07
C ARG A 54 -25.43 6.93 -7.52
N ASP A 55 -26.23 5.93 -7.13
CA ASP A 55 -27.59 6.09 -6.61
C ASP A 55 -27.66 6.89 -5.29
N GLN A 56 -26.51 7.14 -4.65
CA GLN A 56 -26.40 7.94 -3.42
C GLN A 56 -26.17 9.44 -3.68
N PHE A 57 -26.07 9.87 -4.94
CA PHE A 57 -25.86 11.27 -5.31
C PHE A 57 -26.93 11.74 -6.32
N ASP A 58 -27.44 12.96 -6.15
CA ASP A 58 -28.41 13.55 -7.08
C ASP A 58 -27.84 13.77 -8.49
N ASP A 59 -26.56 14.13 -8.57
CA ASP A 59 -25.79 14.30 -9.81
C ASP A 59 -24.34 13.88 -9.56
N VAL A 60 -23.83 12.96 -10.38
CA VAL A 60 -22.47 12.42 -10.31
C VAL A 60 -21.92 12.25 -11.73
N ALA A 61 -20.73 12.77 -11.98
CA ALA A 61 -19.98 12.43 -13.18
C ALA A 61 -19.24 11.12 -12.97
N THR A 62 -18.97 10.36 -14.02
CA THR A 62 -18.16 9.14 -13.93
C THR A 62 -17.08 9.12 -14.99
N THR A 63 -15.89 8.66 -14.61
CA THR A 63 -14.83 8.26 -15.54
C THR A 63 -14.29 6.88 -15.17
N THR A 64 -13.85 6.12 -16.17
CA THR A 64 -13.31 4.78 -16.01
C THR A 64 -11.86 4.73 -16.45
N VAL A 65 -10.99 4.20 -15.60
CA VAL A 65 -9.55 4.04 -15.87
C VAL A 65 -9.21 2.54 -15.99
N SER A 66 -8.50 2.17 -17.05
CA SER A 66 -8.03 0.79 -17.27
C SER A 66 -6.61 0.56 -16.75
N ASP A 67 -5.77 1.59 -16.79
CA ASP A 67 -4.33 1.50 -16.57
C ASP A 67 -3.84 2.56 -15.59
N ALA A 68 -2.84 2.18 -14.77
CA ALA A 68 -2.17 3.13 -13.89
C ALA A 68 -1.01 3.78 -14.67
N SER A 69 -1.16 5.05 -15.00
CA SER A 69 -0.15 5.86 -15.68
C SER A 69 -0.37 7.35 -15.40
N PHE A 70 0.64 8.17 -15.62
CA PHE A 70 0.49 9.64 -15.59
C PHE A 70 -0.50 10.15 -16.64
N SER A 71 -0.66 9.47 -17.78
CA SER A 71 -1.70 9.80 -18.77
C SER A 71 -3.10 9.64 -18.17
N ALA A 72 -3.34 8.54 -17.46
CA ALA A 72 -4.63 8.28 -16.80
C ALA A 72 -4.94 9.32 -15.70
N VAL A 73 -3.91 9.84 -15.01
CA VAL A 73 -4.07 10.96 -14.07
C VAL A 73 -4.55 12.20 -14.81
N GLY A 74 -3.91 12.56 -15.93
CA GLY A 74 -4.33 13.67 -16.77
C GLY A 74 -5.77 13.54 -17.28
N GLU A 75 -6.16 12.33 -17.72
CA GLU A 75 -7.54 12.05 -18.16
C GLU A 75 -8.57 12.24 -17.03
N VAL A 76 -8.23 11.84 -15.80
CA VAL A 76 -9.10 12.07 -14.63
C VAL A 76 -9.18 13.56 -14.28
N ILE A 77 -8.09 14.30 -14.41
CA ILE A 77 -8.08 15.76 -14.21
C ILE A 77 -8.99 16.45 -15.24
N GLU A 78 -8.84 16.15 -16.52
CA GLU A 78 -9.68 16.70 -17.59
C GLU A 78 -11.17 16.36 -17.37
N ALA A 79 -11.46 15.12 -16.95
CA ALA A 79 -12.83 14.71 -16.63
C ALA A 79 -13.40 15.47 -15.43
N ALA A 80 -12.60 15.72 -14.39
CA ALA A 80 -13.02 16.47 -13.21
C ALA A 80 -13.33 17.93 -13.54
N GLU A 81 -12.46 18.58 -14.33
CA GLU A 81 -12.66 19.96 -14.79
C GLU A 81 -13.90 20.07 -15.69
N ALA A 82 -14.07 19.17 -16.65
CA ALA A 82 -15.23 19.16 -17.56
C ALA A 82 -16.55 18.91 -16.83
N ALA A 83 -16.52 18.13 -15.75
CA ALA A 83 -17.67 17.86 -14.91
C ALA A 83 -17.97 18.98 -13.89
N GLU A 84 -17.08 19.97 -13.75
CA GLU A 84 -17.07 20.95 -12.65
C GLU A 84 -17.11 20.26 -11.27
N ALA A 85 -16.35 19.17 -11.14
CA ALA A 85 -16.34 18.35 -9.94
C ALA A 85 -15.71 19.11 -8.76
N THR A 86 -16.30 18.98 -7.58
CA THR A 86 -15.83 19.64 -6.35
C THR A 86 -15.09 18.69 -5.40
N PHE A 87 -15.16 17.38 -5.66
CA PHE A 87 -14.41 16.33 -4.98
C PHE A 87 -14.41 15.04 -5.82
N LEU A 88 -13.48 14.13 -5.52
CA LEU A 88 -13.34 12.84 -6.20
C LEU A 88 -13.74 11.71 -5.26
N VAL A 89 -14.47 10.73 -5.80
CA VAL A 89 -14.78 9.44 -5.15
C VAL A 89 -14.14 8.35 -6.00
N ALA A 90 -13.20 7.57 -5.44
CA ALA A 90 -12.62 6.44 -6.15
C ALA A 90 -13.24 5.12 -5.67
N LEU A 91 -13.82 4.36 -6.60
CA LEU A 91 -14.31 3.00 -6.36
C LEU A 91 -13.40 1.98 -7.06
N GLY A 92 -12.69 1.15 -6.30
CA GLY A 92 -11.96 0.02 -6.87
C GLY A 92 -10.75 -0.46 -6.08
N GLY A 93 -9.85 -1.16 -6.74
CA GLY A 93 -8.56 -1.55 -6.16
C GLY A 93 -7.55 -0.40 -6.16
N GLY A 94 -6.27 -0.73 -5.97
CA GLY A 94 -5.20 0.27 -5.89
C GLY A 94 -5.09 1.24 -7.07
N LYS A 95 -5.30 0.77 -8.30
CA LYS A 95 -5.14 1.58 -9.52
C LYS A 95 -6.07 2.82 -9.57
N PRO A 96 -7.41 2.68 -9.61
CA PRO A 96 -8.29 3.85 -9.65
C PRO A 96 -8.12 4.76 -8.42
N ILE A 97 -7.82 4.18 -7.26
CA ILE A 97 -7.56 4.95 -6.03
C ILE A 97 -6.30 5.81 -6.17
N ASP A 98 -5.17 5.25 -6.58
CA ASP A 98 -3.90 5.99 -6.68
C ASP A 98 -3.96 7.10 -7.74
N ILE A 99 -4.62 6.83 -8.88
CA ILE A 99 -4.85 7.82 -9.94
C ILE A 99 -5.72 8.97 -9.42
N SER A 100 -6.84 8.65 -8.79
CA SER A 100 -7.78 9.67 -8.27
C SER A 100 -7.19 10.50 -7.15
N LYS A 101 -6.41 9.87 -6.27
CA LYS A 101 -5.71 10.54 -5.18
C LYS A 101 -4.71 11.57 -5.71
N MET A 102 -3.95 11.21 -6.75
CA MET A 102 -3.03 12.14 -7.40
C MET A 102 -3.77 13.26 -8.12
N ALA A 103 -4.83 12.94 -8.89
CA ALA A 103 -5.64 13.95 -9.56
C ALA A 103 -6.31 14.92 -8.57
N ALA A 104 -6.83 14.43 -7.46
CA ALA A 104 -7.42 15.27 -6.41
C ALA A 104 -6.39 16.18 -5.75
N ASP A 105 -5.18 15.68 -5.49
CA ASP A 105 -4.07 16.48 -4.94
C ASP A 105 -3.66 17.60 -5.90
N GLU A 106 -3.50 17.31 -7.19
CA GLU A 106 -3.16 18.30 -8.23
C GLU A 106 -4.24 19.37 -8.40
N LEU A 107 -5.52 18.99 -8.29
CA LEU A 107 -6.65 19.90 -8.39
C LEU A 107 -6.96 20.65 -7.06
N GLY A 108 -6.36 20.24 -5.94
CA GLY A 108 -6.68 20.74 -4.62
C GLY A 108 -8.10 20.39 -4.16
N LEU A 109 -8.64 19.25 -4.60
CA LEU A 109 -9.99 18.78 -4.29
C LEU A 109 -10.00 17.73 -3.17
N GLY A 110 -11.15 17.59 -2.51
CA GLY A 110 -11.35 16.51 -1.54
C GLY A 110 -11.33 15.14 -2.23
N PHE A 111 -10.80 14.14 -1.53
CA PHE A 111 -10.72 12.76 -2.03
C PHE A 111 -11.36 11.76 -1.07
N VAL A 112 -12.19 10.86 -1.60
CA VAL A 112 -12.84 9.76 -0.87
C VAL A 112 -12.46 8.42 -1.50
N SER A 113 -11.95 7.52 -0.68
CA SER A 113 -11.49 6.18 -1.09
C SER A 113 -12.54 5.12 -0.75
N VAL A 114 -13.02 4.40 -1.76
CA VAL A 114 -13.98 3.29 -1.62
C VAL A 114 -13.31 2.00 -2.15
N PRO A 115 -12.40 1.40 -1.36
CA PRO A 115 -11.66 0.23 -1.80
C PRO A 115 -12.56 -1.00 -1.96
N THR A 116 -12.43 -1.68 -3.10
CA THR A 116 -13.08 -2.99 -3.35
C THR A 116 -12.14 -4.17 -3.11
N ALA A 117 -10.87 -3.92 -2.78
CA ALA A 117 -9.88 -4.95 -2.47
C ALA A 117 -8.84 -4.44 -1.46
N ALA A 118 -8.34 -5.36 -0.64
CA ALA A 118 -7.36 -5.08 0.42
C ALA A 118 -5.92 -5.29 -0.07
N SER A 119 -5.49 -4.63 -1.15
CA SER A 119 -4.25 -5.00 -1.87
C SER A 119 -2.95 -4.40 -1.35
N HIS A 120 -3.00 -3.20 -0.75
CA HIS A 120 -1.84 -2.47 -0.20
C HIS A 120 -2.32 -1.22 0.54
N ASP A 121 -1.45 -0.57 1.32
CA ASP A 121 -1.84 0.55 2.19
C ASP A 121 -2.15 1.88 1.47
N GLY A 122 -1.87 1.94 0.16
CA GLY A 122 -2.28 3.02 -0.75
C GLY A 122 -3.78 3.35 -0.75
N ILE A 123 -4.65 2.43 -0.27
CA ILE A 123 -6.08 2.71 -0.10
C ILE A 123 -6.38 3.74 1.00
N VAL A 124 -5.44 4.00 1.90
CA VAL A 124 -5.54 4.96 3.03
C VAL A 124 -4.40 5.97 3.05
N SER A 125 -3.22 5.62 2.52
CA SER A 125 -2.02 6.45 2.67
C SER A 125 -1.98 7.65 1.72
N GLY A 126 -1.28 8.71 2.14
CA GLY A 126 -0.93 9.87 1.31
C GLY A 126 0.23 9.62 0.34
N ARG A 127 0.28 8.42 -0.26
CA ARG A 127 1.26 8.03 -1.30
C ARG A 127 0.55 7.31 -2.44
N SER A 128 0.75 7.76 -3.67
CA SER A 128 0.27 7.06 -4.88
C SER A 128 1.41 6.31 -5.54
N SER A 129 1.15 5.11 -6.06
CA SER A 129 2.14 4.28 -6.76
C SER A 129 1.86 4.24 -8.26
N ILE A 130 2.45 5.17 -9.02
CA ILE A 130 2.21 5.34 -10.45
C ILE A 130 3.40 4.82 -11.27
N PRO A 131 3.19 3.88 -12.21
CA PRO A 131 4.22 3.47 -13.18
C PRO A 131 4.59 4.60 -14.16
N GLU A 132 5.89 4.75 -14.44
CA GLU A 132 6.45 5.61 -15.49
C GLU A 132 7.65 4.91 -16.15
N GLY A 133 7.50 4.53 -17.42
CA GLY A 133 8.50 3.71 -18.11
C GLY A 133 8.73 2.38 -17.41
N ASP A 134 10.00 2.06 -17.14
CA ASP A 134 10.42 0.84 -16.41
C ASP A 134 10.50 1.08 -14.89
N THR A 135 9.90 2.15 -14.37
CA THR A 135 9.99 2.50 -12.94
C THR A 135 8.64 2.77 -12.33
N ARG A 136 8.49 2.46 -11.04
CA ARG A 136 7.30 2.78 -10.27
C ARG A 136 7.59 3.91 -9.29
N HIS A 137 6.85 5.01 -9.41
CA HIS A 137 7.03 6.21 -8.61
C HIS A 137 6.04 6.23 -7.46
N SER A 138 6.57 6.22 -6.24
CA SER A 138 5.79 6.53 -5.04
C SER A 138 5.78 8.04 -4.84
N VAL A 139 4.67 8.69 -5.21
CA VAL A 139 4.51 10.15 -5.19
C VAL A 139 3.71 10.57 -3.96
N ALA A 140 4.12 11.66 -3.31
CA ALA A 140 3.38 12.23 -2.20
C ALA A 140 2.05 12.83 -2.69
N ALA A 141 0.98 12.56 -1.98
CA ALA A 141 -0.34 13.13 -2.21
C ALA A 141 -1.06 13.30 -0.86
N ASP A 142 -2.12 14.09 -0.82
CA ASP A 142 -2.96 14.15 0.36
C ASP A 142 -3.68 12.81 0.63
N PRO A 143 -3.74 12.37 1.91
CA PRO A 143 -4.52 11.18 2.26
C PRO A 143 -6.02 11.43 2.02
N PRO A 144 -6.82 10.38 1.76
CA PRO A 144 -8.26 10.51 1.61
C PRO A 144 -8.90 11.14 2.85
N LEU A 145 -9.90 12.00 2.64
CA LEU A 145 -10.73 12.56 3.70
C LEU A 145 -11.60 11.48 4.36
N ALA A 146 -12.06 10.51 3.57
CA ALA A 146 -12.76 9.33 4.06
C ALA A 146 -12.33 8.05 3.36
N VAL A 147 -12.36 6.95 4.11
CA VAL A 147 -12.20 5.57 3.60
C VAL A 147 -13.46 4.79 3.92
N ILE A 148 -14.10 4.21 2.91
CA ILE A 148 -15.30 3.37 3.03
C ILE A 148 -14.92 1.95 2.58
N ALA A 149 -14.49 1.12 3.52
CA ALA A 149 -14.02 -0.24 3.29
C ALA A 149 -15.15 -1.25 3.54
N ASP A 150 -15.86 -1.61 2.47
CA ASP A 150 -16.90 -2.63 2.50
C ASP A 150 -16.31 -4.04 2.60
N THR A 151 -16.46 -4.67 3.76
CA THR A 151 -15.86 -5.98 4.02
C THR A 151 -16.50 -7.08 3.21
N GLU A 152 -17.76 -6.95 2.81
CA GLU A 152 -18.43 -7.91 1.92
C GLU A 152 -17.81 -7.85 0.52
N LEU A 153 -17.62 -6.66 -0.03
CA LEU A 153 -16.96 -6.48 -1.33
C LEU A 153 -15.52 -6.99 -1.29
N MET A 154 -14.77 -6.59 -0.26
CA MET A 154 -13.35 -6.95 -0.12
C MET A 154 -13.14 -8.44 0.14
N ALA A 155 -14.07 -9.12 0.81
CA ALA A 155 -14.01 -10.57 1.02
C ALA A 155 -14.26 -11.38 -0.27
N ASN A 156 -15.01 -10.80 -1.21
CA ASN A 156 -15.28 -11.38 -2.54
C ASN A 156 -14.22 -11.04 -3.59
N ALA A 157 -13.27 -10.15 -3.28
CA ALA A 157 -12.15 -9.84 -4.17
C ALA A 157 -11.23 -11.06 -4.38
N PRO A 158 -10.45 -11.10 -5.48
CA PRO A 158 -9.43 -12.14 -5.67
C PRO A 158 -8.52 -12.27 -4.45
N TRP A 159 -8.40 -13.49 -3.92
CA TRP A 159 -7.69 -13.76 -2.66
C TRP A 159 -6.22 -13.32 -2.67
N GLU A 160 -5.58 -13.38 -3.84
CA GLU A 160 -4.22 -12.88 -4.05
C GLU A 160 -4.06 -11.41 -3.65
N LEU A 161 -5.11 -10.57 -3.81
CA LEU A 161 -5.07 -9.18 -3.38
C LEU A 161 -5.06 -9.06 -1.85
N THR A 162 -5.88 -9.83 -1.13
CA THR A 162 -5.85 -9.85 0.34
C THR A 162 -4.50 -10.32 0.87
N THR A 163 -3.94 -11.38 0.29
CA THR A 163 -2.62 -11.88 0.69
C THR A 163 -1.51 -10.90 0.36
N ALA A 164 -1.62 -10.14 -0.74
CA ALA A 164 -0.70 -9.04 -1.05
C ALA A 164 -0.77 -7.93 0.00
N GLY A 165 -1.97 -7.49 0.40
CA GLY A 165 -2.11 -6.46 1.44
C GLY A 165 -1.58 -6.91 2.80
N CYS A 166 -1.82 -8.17 3.19
CA CYS A 166 -1.20 -8.73 4.39
C CYS A 166 0.32 -8.71 4.33
N ALA A 167 0.89 -9.14 3.19
CA ALA A 167 2.33 -9.21 3.00
C ALA A 167 3.00 -7.83 3.02
N ASP A 168 2.34 -6.83 2.44
CA ASP A 168 2.72 -5.41 2.48
C ASP A 168 2.82 -4.90 3.93
N ILE A 169 1.79 -5.16 4.75
CA ILE A 169 1.78 -4.71 6.15
C ILE A 169 2.76 -5.48 7.03
N ILE A 170 2.93 -6.80 6.82
CA ILE A 170 3.92 -7.59 7.56
C ILE A 170 5.33 -7.01 7.34
N SER A 171 5.58 -6.45 6.16
CA SER A 171 6.85 -5.81 5.80
C SER A 171 7.18 -4.56 6.63
N ASN A 172 6.18 -3.93 7.26
CA ASN A 172 6.39 -2.79 8.14
C ASN A 172 7.39 -3.09 9.27
N TYR A 173 7.50 -4.37 9.68
CA TYR A 173 8.48 -4.83 10.66
C TYR A 173 9.92 -4.48 10.24
N THR A 174 10.30 -4.78 9.00
CA THR A 174 11.65 -4.47 8.48
C THR A 174 11.80 -2.99 8.12
N ALA A 175 10.73 -2.34 7.65
CA ALA A 175 10.73 -0.90 7.39
C ALA A 175 11.05 -0.07 8.65
N VAL A 176 10.43 -0.40 9.79
CA VAL A 176 10.69 0.27 11.07
C VAL A 176 12.13 0.01 11.54
N LYS A 177 12.69 -1.19 11.33
CA LYS A 177 14.10 -1.48 11.64
C LYS A 177 15.06 -0.63 10.82
N ASP A 178 14.80 -0.49 9.52
CA ASP A 178 15.56 0.41 8.65
C ASP A 178 15.43 1.87 9.07
N TRP A 179 14.23 2.30 9.47
CA TRP A 179 14.03 3.65 9.93
C TRP A 179 14.81 3.94 11.22
N ARG A 180 14.80 3.01 12.19
CA ARG A 180 15.61 3.08 13.41
C ARG A 180 17.11 3.07 13.10
N LEU A 181 17.55 2.24 12.15
CA LEU A 181 18.93 2.19 11.69
C LEU A 181 19.37 3.52 11.09
N ALA A 182 18.55 4.08 10.19
CA ALA A 182 18.79 5.38 9.58
C ALA A 182 18.81 6.51 10.62
N ARG A 183 17.96 6.45 11.67
CA ARG A 183 18.01 7.42 12.79
C ARG A 183 19.37 7.39 13.46
N ARG A 184 19.89 6.19 13.78
CA ARG A 184 21.18 6.05 14.48
C ARG A 184 22.38 6.45 13.62
N LEU A 185 22.36 6.14 12.32
CA LEU A 185 23.54 6.30 11.46
C LEU A 185 23.54 7.60 10.64
N LYS A 186 22.35 8.13 10.32
CA LYS A 186 22.18 9.31 9.46
C LYS A 186 21.39 10.44 10.14
N ASN A 187 20.98 10.25 11.40
CA ASN A 187 20.21 11.23 12.17
C ASN A 187 18.94 11.71 11.45
N VAL A 188 18.31 10.81 10.67
CA VAL A 188 17.01 11.11 10.05
C VAL A 188 15.93 11.25 11.13
N GLU A 189 14.93 12.08 10.87
CA GLU A 189 13.79 12.24 11.77
C GLU A 189 13.07 10.90 11.95
N TYR A 190 12.66 10.61 13.19
CA TYR A 190 11.96 9.39 13.58
C TYR A 190 10.80 9.75 14.50
N SER A 191 9.58 9.39 14.08
CA SER A 191 8.39 9.52 14.92
C SER A 191 8.19 8.23 15.70
N GLU A 192 8.33 8.30 17.02
CA GLU A 192 8.17 7.13 17.89
C GLU A 192 6.73 6.60 17.84
N TYR A 193 5.74 7.48 17.71
CA TYR A 193 4.33 7.11 17.54
C TYR A 193 4.08 6.38 16.23
N ALA A 194 4.58 6.89 15.10
CA ALA A 194 4.42 6.23 13.80
C ALA A 194 5.13 4.89 13.76
N GLY A 195 6.37 4.82 14.28
CA GLY A 195 7.13 3.58 14.33
C GLY A 195 6.48 2.51 15.19
N ALA A 196 5.96 2.88 16.37
CA ALA A 196 5.27 1.94 17.27
C ALA A 196 3.94 1.45 16.68
N LEU A 197 3.15 2.34 16.09
CA LEU A 197 1.88 1.97 15.44
C LEU A 197 2.12 0.99 14.29
N SER A 198 3.12 1.27 13.45
CA SER A 198 3.46 0.43 12.30
C SER A 198 3.97 -0.95 12.72
N GLU A 199 4.89 -1.01 13.68
CA GLU A 199 5.45 -2.27 14.20
C GLU A 199 4.37 -3.14 14.86
N MET A 200 3.54 -2.55 15.74
CA MET A 200 2.41 -3.25 16.36
C MET A 200 1.45 -3.83 15.33
N THR A 201 1.19 -3.09 14.24
CA THR A 201 0.29 -3.54 13.17
C THR A 201 0.85 -4.78 12.46
N ALA A 202 2.16 -4.78 12.16
CA ALA A 202 2.83 -5.93 11.56
C ALA A 202 2.81 -7.15 12.49
N GLU A 203 3.16 -6.96 13.77
CA GLU A 203 3.18 -8.02 14.78
C GLU A 203 1.81 -8.67 14.93
N MET A 204 0.75 -7.86 14.98
CA MET A 204 -0.62 -8.37 15.05
C MET A 204 -0.97 -9.27 13.85
N LEU A 205 -0.52 -8.94 12.63
CA LEU A 205 -0.77 -9.79 11.47
C LEU A 205 0.09 -11.05 11.46
N VAL A 206 1.35 -10.97 11.87
CA VAL A 206 2.22 -12.15 12.01
C VAL A 206 1.63 -13.14 13.00
N ASP A 207 1.24 -12.66 14.19
CA ASP A 207 0.68 -13.49 15.26
C ASP A 207 -0.69 -14.09 14.88
N ASN A 208 -1.48 -13.37 14.09
CA ASN A 208 -2.84 -13.79 13.70
C ASN A 208 -2.93 -14.32 12.27
N ALA A 209 -1.81 -14.53 11.57
CA ALA A 209 -1.79 -14.99 10.18
C ALA A 209 -2.57 -16.32 10.00
N GLY A 210 -2.51 -17.19 11.00
CA GLY A 210 -3.25 -18.45 11.04
C GLY A 210 -4.78 -18.28 11.01
N SER A 211 -5.32 -17.11 11.39
CA SER A 211 -6.74 -16.79 11.43
C SER A 211 -7.24 -16.10 10.16
N ILE A 212 -6.34 -15.62 9.30
CA ILE A 212 -6.68 -14.98 8.02
C ILE A 212 -6.87 -16.08 6.98
N LYS A 213 -8.10 -16.22 6.46
CA LYS A 213 -8.51 -17.29 5.55
C LYS A 213 -9.35 -16.77 4.40
N GLN A 214 -9.16 -17.39 3.25
CA GLN A 214 -9.92 -17.12 2.04
C GLN A 214 -11.42 -17.31 2.27
N GLY A 215 -12.22 -16.35 1.81
CA GLY A 215 -13.68 -16.38 1.88
C GLY A 215 -14.28 -16.04 3.26
N LEU A 216 -13.47 -15.68 4.26
CA LEU A 216 -13.98 -15.16 5.54
C LEU A 216 -14.02 -13.63 5.51
N GLU A 217 -15.20 -13.07 5.74
CA GLU A 217 -15.38 -11.61 5.84
C GLU A 217 -14.57 -11.00 6.99
N GLU A 218 -14.45 -11.72 8.12
CA GLU A 218 -13.58 -11.32 9.23
C GLU A 218 -12.12 -11.14 8.80
N SER A 219 -11.65 -11.86 7.78
CA SER A 219 -10.29 -11.64 7.24
C SER A 219 -10.20 -10.28 6.55
N ALA A 220 -11.19 -9.91 5.73
CA ALA A 220 -11.25 -8.59 5.13
C ALA A 220 -11.33 -7.49 6.20
N TRP A 221 -12.10 -7.69 7.28
CA TRP A 221 -12.17 -6.78 8.42
C TRP A 221 -10.81 -6.58 9.11
N ILE A 222 -10.08 -7.66 9.40
CA ILE A 222 -8.76 -7.60 10.04
C ILE A 222 -7.78 -6.85 9.15
N VAL A 223 -7.69 -7.24 7.87
CA VAL A 223 -6.73 -6.67 6.92
C VAL A 223 -7.04 -5.20 6.64
N SER A 224 -8.30 -4.82 6.47
CA SER A 224 -8.69 -3.43 6.24
C SER A 224 -8.26 -2.50 7.38
N LYS A 225 -8.46 -2.92 8.64
CA LYS A 225 -8.02 -2.13 9.80
C LYS A 225 -6.50 -2.04 9.89
N ALA A 226 -5.79 -3.10 9.51
CA ALA A 226 -4.34 -3.09 9.48
C ALA A 226 -3.80 -2.14 8.38
N LEU A 227 -4.42 -2.12 7.19
CA LEU A 227 -4.11 -1.15 6.13
C LEU A 227 -4.37 0.30 6.58
N VAL A 228 -5.50 0.54 7.25
CA VAL A 228 -5.80 1.85 7.85
C VAL A 228 -4.71 2.27 8.84
N SER A 229 -4.30 1.35 9.72
CA SER A 229 -3.25 1.60 10.70
C SER A 229 -1.91 1.96 10.05
N SER A 230 -1.51 1.24 8.98
CA SER A 230 -0.31 1.54 8.19
C SER A 230 -0.38 2.94 7.57
N GLY A 231 -1.49 3.27 6.91
CA GLY A 231 -1.71 4.58 6.31
C GLY A 231 -1.67 5.73 7.32
N VAL A 232 -2.28 5.54 8.50
CA VAL A 232 -2.22 6.51 9.62
C VAL A 232 -0.79 6.68 10.13
N ALA A 233 -0.01 5.60 10.24
CA ALA A 233 1.39 5.69 10.64
C ALA A 233 2.21 6.53 9.65
N MET A 234 1.99 6.35 8.34
CA MET A 234 2.64 7.16 7.30
C MET A 234 2.26 8.64 7.38
N SER A 235 0.99 8.94 7.65
CA SER A 235 0.52 10.31 7.88
C SER A 235 1.13 10.97 9.10
N ILE A 236 1.28 10.26 10.22
CA ILE A 236 1.94 10.76 11.43
C ILE A 236 3.43 11.04 11.17
N ALA A 237 4.05 10.20 10.33
CA ALA A 237 5.46 10.34 9.97
C ALA A 237 5.72 11.39 8.88
N ASP A 238 4.68 11.85 8.17
CA ASP A 238 4.77 12.57 6.89
C ASP A 238 5.78 11.92 5.93
N SER A 239 5.77 10.59 5.90
CA SER A 239 6.78 9.79 5.21
C SER A 239 6.29 8.36 5.03
N SER A 240 6.80 7.68 4.01
CA SER A 240 6.61 6.22 3.88
C SER A 240 7.53 5.41 4.78
N ARG A 241 8.49 6.00 5.50
CA ARG A 241 9.44 5.27 6.35
C ARG A 241 8.84 4.27 7.38
N PRO A 242 7.66 4.47 7.99
CA PRO A 242 7.07 3.43 8.86
C PRO A 242 6.64 2.16 8.11
N ALA A 243 6.36 2.24 6.81
CA ALA A 243 5.85 1.12 6.02
C ALA A 243 6.80 0.69 4.89
N SER A 244 7.82 1.50 4.56
CA SER A 244 8.69 1.29 3.40
C SER A 244 10.18 1.45 3.76
N GLY A 245 10.90 0.35 3.76
CA GLY A 245 12.35 0.20 3.96
C GLY A 245 13.04 -0.44 2.76
N ALA A 246 14.01 -1.33 3.04
CA ALA A 246 14.79 -2.08 2.07
C ALA A 246 13.95 -3.10 1.29
N GLU A 247 12.95 -3.70 1.92
CA GLU A 247 12.05 -4.66 1.27
C GLU A 247 11.24 -4.02 0.13
N HIS A 248 10.85 -2.76 0.30
CA HIS A 248 10.28 -1.95 -0.78
C HIS A 248 11.30 -1.57 -1.85
N LEU A 249 12.56 -1.30 -1.50
CA LEU A 249 13.60 -1.04 -2.52
C LEU A 249 13.83 -2.28 -3.39
N PHE A 250 13.79 -3.47 -2.77
CA PHE A 250 13.84 -4.75 -3.47
C PHE A 250 12.64 -4.91 -4.42
N SER A 251 11.40 -4.68 -3.95
CA SER A 251 10.21 -4.71 -4.81
C SER A 251 10.29 -3.71 -5.96
N HIS A 252 10.68 -2.46 -5.72
CA HIS A 252 10.80 -1.47 -6.78
C HIS A 252 11.88 -1.83 -7.81
N GLN A 253 12.95 -2.54 -7.40
CA GLN A 253 13.94 -3.05 -8.33
C GLN A 253 13.39 -4.22 -9.15
N LEU A 254 12.58 -5.10 -8.55
CA LEU A 254 11.85 -6.13 -9.30
C LEU A 254 10.89 -5.52 -10.33
N ASP A 255 10.13 -4.49 -9.94
CA ASP A 255 9.24 -3.76 -10.86
C ASP A 255 10.00 -3.19 -12.09
N ARG A 256 11.32 -2.94 -11.95
CA ARG A 256 12.18 -2.45 -13.03
C ARG A 256 12.79 -3.55 -13.90
N ILE A 257 13.25 -4.64 -13.31
CA ILE A 257 13.98 -5.69 -14.04
C ILE A 257 13.08 -6.86 -14.49
N ALA A 258 11.91 -7.01 -13.88
CA ALA A 258 10.91 -8.05 -14.14
C ALA A 258 9.48 -7.46 -14.00
N PRO A 259 9.10 -6.50 -14.87
CA PRO A 259 7.86 -5.75 -14.73
C PRO A 259 6.62 -6.64 -14.89
N GLY A 260 5.71 -6.58 -13.91
CA GLY A 260 4.39 -7.22 -14.00
C GLY A 260 4.32 -8.69 -13.61
N GLU A 261 5.42 -9.29 -13.14
CA GLU A 261 5.45 -10.73 -12.79
C GLU A 261 4.73 -11.06 -11.48
N ALA A 262 4.70 -10.13 -10.51
CA ALA A 262 4.09 -10.36 -9.20
C ALA A 262 3.41 -9.12 -8.63
N LEU A 263 2.45 -9.34 -7.72
CA LEU A 263 1.80 -8.26 -6.97
C LEU A 263 2.80 -7.56 -6.04
N HIS A 264 2.66 -6.24 -5.87
CA HIS A 264 3.56 -5.42 -5.06
C HIS A 264 3.75 -5.97 -3.64
N GLY A 265 2.67 -6.18 -2.90
CA GLY A 265 2.74 -6.69 -1.53
C GLY A 265 3.40 -8.06 -1.42
N HIS A 266 3.25 -8.92 -2.45
CA HIS A 266 3.95 -10.22 -2.50
C HIS A 266 5.46 -10.06 -2.69
N GLN A 267 5.89 -9.19 -3.62
CA GLN A 267 7.32 -8.89 -3.81
C GLN A 267 7.93 -8.32 -2.52
N VAL A 268 7.23 -7.37 -1.90
CA VAL A 268 7.61 -6.72 -0.63
C VAL A 268 7.68 -7.75 0.50
N GLY A 269 6.71 -8.67 0.60
CA GLY A 269 6.70 -9.75 1.58
C GLY A 269 7.92 -10.67 1.44
N VAL A 270 8.27 -11.10 0.23
CA VAL A 270 9.49 -11.90 0.00
C VAL A 270 10.75 -11.11 0.35
N GLY A 271 10.81 -9.82 -0.04
CA GLY A 271 11.89 -8.91 0.35
C GLY A 271 12.07 -8.83 1.86
N SER A 272 10.97 -8.80 2.62
CA SER A 272 10.98 -8.68 4.08
C SER A 272 11.62 -9.89 4.79
N ILE A 273 11.53 -11.08 4.20
CA ILE A 273 12.20 -12.29 4.73
C ILE A 273 13.73 -12.09 4.68
N MET A 274 14.25 -11.65 3.53
CA MET A 274 15.69 -11.48 3.32
C MET A 274 16.26 -10.30 4.10
N THR A 275 15.54 -9.16 4.13
CA THR A 275 15.99 -7.97 4.84
C THR A 275 15.93 -8.17 6.36
N GLU A 276 14.97 -8.92 6.88
CA GLU A 276 14.94 -9.28 8.30
C GLU A 276 16.14 -10.15 8.70
N TYR A 277 16.52 -11.11 7.86
CA TYR A 277 17.73 -11.91 8.07
C TYR A 277 18.99 -11.01 8.08
N LEU A 278 19.09 -10.04 7.16
CA LEU A 278 20.22 -9.10 7.16
C LEU A 278 20.27 -8.22 8.42
N HIS A 279 19.12 -7.86 9.00
CA HIS A 279 19.06 -7.07 10.23
C HIS A 279 19.46 -7.86 11.48
N THR A 280 19.06 -9.13 11.58
CA THR A 280 19.07 -9.86 12.86
C THR A 280 19.74 -11.23 12.81
N GLY A 281 20.18 -11.66 11.63
CA GLY A 281 20.90 -12.90 11.39
C GLY A 281 20.07 -14.16 11.58
N GLU A 282 20.75 -15.28 11.80
CA GLU A 282 20.14 -16.62 11.82
C GLU A 282 19.01 -16.79 12.84
N LYS A 283 19.04 -16.03 13.94
CA LYS A 283 18.06 -16.10 15.06
C LYS A 283 17.00 -15.00 14.98
N GLY A 284 16.96 -14.28 13.88
CA GLY A 284 15.96 -13.26 13.58
C GLY A 284 14.55 -13.77 13.42
N ALA A 285 13.60 -12.83 13.32
CA ALA A 285 12.18 -13.11 13.11
C ALA A 285 11.83 -13.40 11.64
N TRP A 286 12.82 -13.60 10.76
CA TRP A 286 12.60 -13.86 9.34
C TRP A 286 11.82 -15.16 9.11
N ARG A 287 11.93 -16.14 10.03
CA ARG A 287 11.12 -17.36 10.00
C ARG A 287 9.66 -17.07 10.35
N ASP A 288 9.41 -16.20 11.32
CA ASP A 288 8.05 -15.82 11.74
C ASP A 288 7.34 -15.08 10.60
N ILE A 289 8.05 -14.16 9.93
CA ILE A 289 7.57 -13.49 8.70
C ILE A 289 7.24 -14.53 7.62
N ARG A 290 8.18 -15.41 7.28
CA ARG A 290 8.00 -16.43 6.23
C ARG A 290 6.82 -17.36 6.56
N ASP A 291 6.73 -17.81 7.79
CA ASP A 291 5.71 -18.77 8.21
C ASP A 291 4.32 -18.11 8.27
N ALA A 292 4.24 -16.82 8.64
CA ALA A 292 3.03 -16.02 8.53
C ALA A 292 2.58 -15.83 7.06
N LEU A 293 3.50 -15.48 6.16
CA LEU A 293 3.21 -15.37 4.72
C LEU A 293 2.70 -16.70 4.14
N ARG A 294 3.33 -17.83 4.50
CA ARG A 294 2.86 -19.17 4.11
C ARG A 294 1.47 -19.48 4.67
N ALA A 295 1.20 -19.10 5.91
CA ALA A 295 -0.07 -19.39 6.58
C ALA A 295 -1.29 -18.72 5.91
N ILE A 296 -1.09 -17.54 5.31
CA ILE A 296 -2.11 -16.82 4.54
C ILE A 296 -2.13 -17.20 3.05
N GLY A 297 -1.13 -17.94 2.57
CA GLY A 297 -1.00 -18.34 1.17
C GLY A 297 -0.29 -17.31 0.28
N ALA A 298 0.47 -16.37 0.86
CA ALA A 298 1.34 -15.47 0.12
C ALA A 298 2.63 -16.21 -0.30
N PRO A 299 3.28 -15.78 -1.41
CA PRO A 299 4.53 -16.38 -1.85
C PRO A 299 5.68 -16.06 -0.89
N THR A 300 6.59 -17.03 -0.74
CA THR A 300 7.82 -16.89 0.05
C THR A 300 9.08 -17.28 -0.71
N THR A 301 8.99 -17.44 -2.02
CA THR A 301 10.07 -17.95 -2.89
C THR A 301 10.07 -17.20 -4.22
N ALA A 302 11.19 -17.21 -4.93
CA ALA A 302 11.30 -16.70 -6.30
C ALA A 302 10.24 -17.33 -7.21
N ALA A 303 10.16 -18.66 -7.23
CA ALA A 303 9.17 -19.40 -8.00
C ALA A 303 7.71 -19.03 -7.63
N GLY A 304 7.44 -18.75 -6.37
CA GLY A 304 6.12 -18.29 -5.91
C GLY A 304 5.75 -16.89 -6.41
N LEU A 305 6.74 -16.06 -6.72
CA LEU A 305 6.56 -14.77 -7.40
C LEU A 305 6.58 -14.89 -8.92
N GLY A 306 6.79 -16.08 -9.49
CA GLY A 306 6.94 -16.25 -10.95
C GLY A 306 8.27 -15.75 -11.51
N ILE A 307 9.24 -15.41 -10.67
CA ILE A 307 10.57 -14.91 -11.07
C ILE A 307 11.64 -15.98 -10.84
N ASP A 308 12.73 -15.91 -11.60
CA ASP A 308 13.88 -16.79 -11.43
C ASP A 308 14.82 -16.33 -10.30
N ASP A 309 15.64 -17.26 -9.81
CA ASP A 309 16.54 -17.04 -8.68
C ASP A 309 17.58 -15.95 -8.97
N GLU A 310 18.06 -15.84 -10.22
CA GLU A 310 19.05 -14.82 -10.61
C GLU A 310 18.44 -13.43 -10.57
N THR A 311 17.18 -13.28 -11.00
CA THR A 311 16.43 -12.03 -10.87
C THR A 311 16.28 -11.60 -9.41
N VAL A 312 16.03 -12.53 -8.48
CA VAL A 312 15.99 -12.21 -7.03
C VAL A 312 17.35 -11.72 -6.53
N VAL A 313 18.43 -12.42 -6.87
CA VAL A 313 19.79 -12.03 -6.48
C VAL A 313 20.16 -10.67 -7.07
N GLN A 314 19.84 -10.44 -8.34
CA GLN A 314 20.05 -9.15 -9.00
C GLN A 314 19.27 -8.03 -8.31
N ALA A 315 18.00 -8.25 -8.00
CA ALA A 315 17.20 -7.26 -7.28
C ALA A 315 17.79 -6.92 -5.91
N LEU A 316 18.22 -7.92 -5.12
CA LEU A 316 18.79 -7.70 -3.80
C LEU A 316 20.13 -6.94 -3.84
N THR A 317 20.97 -7.21 -4.82
CA THR A 317 22.28 -6.56 -4.98
C THR A 317 22.14 -5.10 -5.45
N THR A 318 21.14 -4.80 -6.27
CA THR A 318 20.96 -3.48 -6.92
C THR A 318 19.85 -2.61 -6.32
N ALA A 319 19.04 -3.12 -5.38
CA ALA A 319 17.94 -2.38 -4.74
C ALA A 319 18.35 -1.02 -4.14
N HIS A 320 19.58 -0.91 -3.64
CA HIS A 320 20.11 0.32 -3.05
C HIS A 320 20.23 1.49 -4.04
N GLU A 321 20.15 1.22 -5.35
CA GLU A 321 20.23 2.22 -6.43
C GLU A 321 18.89 2.90 -6.72
N ILE A 322 17.77 2.35 -6.24
CA ILE A 322 16.41 2.85 -6.55
C ILE A 322 16.17 4.29 -6.07
N ARG A 323 16.62 4.62 -4.85
CA ARG A 323 16.50 5.97 -4.29
C ARG A 323 17.48 6.20 -3.15
N ASP A 324 17.78 7.46 -2.88
CA ASP A 324 18.62 7.88 -1.75
C ASP A 324 17.87 7.75 -0.41
N ARG A 325 17.76 6.51 0.09
CA ARG A 325 17.23 6.17 1.42
C ARG A 325 18.18 5.22 2.11
N TYR A 326 18.71 5.64 3.27
CA TYR A 326 19.54 4.76 4.08
C TYR A 326 18.71 3.62 4.70
N THR A 327 19.13 2.38 4.42
CA THR A 327 18.55 1.10 4.86
C THR A 327 19.67 0.10 5.17
N ILE A 328 19.34 -1.14 5.53
CA ILE A 328 20.32 -2.24 5.69
C ILE A 328 21.03 -2.62 4.39
N LEU A 329 20.43 -2.31 3.23
CA LEU A 329 21.04 -2.53 1.92
C LEU A 329 21.95 -1.37 1.48
N ALA A 330 22.11 -0.34 2.31
CA ALA A 330 22.90 0.83 1.95
C ALA A 330 24.36 0.44 1.64
N GLY A 331 24.84 0.83 0.45
CA GLY A 331 26.18 0.48 -0.04
C GLY A 331 26.24 -0.82 -0.86
N GLY A 332 25.10 -1.49 -1.06
CA GLY A 332 24.99 -2.70 -1.86
C GLY A 332 25.31 -3.97 -1.08
N VAL A 333 24.68 -5.07 -1.49
CA VAL A 333 24.99 -6.42 -1.02
C VAL A 333 25.85 -7.08 -2.10
N SER A 334 26.96 -7.73 -1.74
CA SER A 334 27.75 -8.48 -2.72
C SER A 334 26.93 -9.67 -3.25
N GLU A 335 27.19 -10.09 -4.50
CA GLU A 335 26.46 -11.21 -5.09
C GLU A 335 26.57 -12.50 -4.25
N GLU A 336 27.76 -12.79 -3.70
CA GLU A 336 27.99 -13.94 -2.81
C GLU A 336 27.10 -13.86 -1.56
N ALA A 337 27.04 -12.70 -0.91
CA ALA A 337 26.19 -12.51 0.27
C ALA A 337 24.70 -12.55 -0.09
N ALA A 338 24.29 -12.00 -1.24
CA ALA A 338 22.92 -12.05 -1.71
C ALA A 338 22.45 -13.49 -1.97
N ARG A 339 23.30 -14.32 -2.59
CA ARG A 339 23.05 -15.76 -2.80
C ARG A 339 22.95 -16.51 -1.48
N GLU A 340 23.87 -16.23 -0.54
CA GLU A 340 23.85 -16.85 0.79
C GLU A 340 22.55 -16.51 1.54
N VAL A 341 22.16 -15.23 1.57
CA VAL A 341 20.92 -14.76 2.22
C VAL A 341 19.69 -15.42 1.60
N ALA A 342 19.58 -15.38 0.28
CA ALA A 342 18.42 -15.92 -0.43
C ALA A 342 18.31 -17.44 -0.22
N SER A 343 19.42 -18.18 -0.28
CA SER A 343 19.45 -19.64 -0.06
C SER A 343 19.16 -19.99 1.40
N PHE A 344 19.76 -19.27 2.36
CA PHE A 344 19.60 -19.55 3.79
C PHE A 344 18.17 -19.30 4.27
N THR A 345 17.54 -18.25 3.74
CA THR A 345 16.13 -17.94 4.05
C THR A 345 15.14 -18.85 3.31
N GLY A 346 15.61 -19.55 2.28
CA GLY A 346 14.81 -20.43 1.42
C GLY A 346 13.90 -19.64 0.46
N VAL A 347 14.34 -18.44 0.07
CA VAL A 347 13.70 -17.65 -0.99
C VAL A 347 14.10 -18.17 -2.37
N VAL A 348 15.35 -18.61 -2.51
CA VAL A 348 15.87 -19.39 -3.66
C VAL A 348 16.35 -20.76 -3.19
#